data_AF-I6TN67-F1
#
_entry.id   AF-I6TN67-F1
#
_cell.length_a   1.000
_cell.length_b   1.000
_cell.length_c   1.000
_cell.angle_alpha   90.00
_cell.angle_beta   90.00
_cell.angle_gamma   90.00
#
_symmetry.space_group_name_H-M   'P 1'
#
loop_
_entity.id
_entity.type
_entity.pdbx_description
1 polymer ?
#
loop_
_entity_poly.entity_id
_entity_poly.type
_entity_poly.pdbx_seq_one_letter_code
_entity_poly.pdbx_strand_id
1 'polypeptide(L)'
;QVMTFEQAEKFRFNPFDLTKVWSHKEYPLIPVGKMVLNRNPVNYFAEVEQLAFDPSNMPPGIEPSPDKMLQGRLFSYPDTHRHRLGANYLQLPVNCPFKARVSNYQRDGPMCMFDNQGGAPNYYPNRFSAPETQPQFVESKFKVSADVVRYN
;
A
#
# COMPACT_ATOMS: atom_id res chain seq x y z
N GLN A 1 -13.35 -13.59 1.89
CA GLN A 1 -13.08 -15.04 1.90
C GLN A 1 -11.76 -15.25 2.65
N VAL A 2 -11.51 -16.43 3.20
CA VAL A 2 -10.26 -16.75 3.90
C VAL A 2 -9.77 -18.11 3.43
N MET A 3 -8.50 -18.21 3.06
CA MET A 3 -7.82 -19.44 2.65
C MET A 3 -6.54 -19.57 3.48
N THR A 4 -6.30 -20.73 4.06
CA THR A 4 -5.05 -21.00 4.79
C THR A 4 -3.91 -21.31 3.80
N PHE A 5 -2.66 -21.20 4.25
CA PHE A 5 -1.51 -21.57 3.43
C PHE A 5 -1.57 -23.03 2.97
N GLU A 6 -2.00 -23.95 3.84
CA GLU A 6 -2.17 -25.37 3.48
C GLU A 6 -3.24 -25.60 2.41
N GLN A 7 -4.31 -24.80 2.43
CA GLN A 7 -5.35 -24.85 1.40
C GLN A 7 -4.83 -24.30 0.07
N ALA A 8 -4.03 -23.23 0.10
CA ALA A 8 -3.42 -22.63 -1.10
C ALA A 8 -2.50 -23.62 -1.83
N GLU A 9 -1.66 -24.35 -1.10
CA GLU A 9 -0.76 -25.38 -1.65
C GLU A 9 -1.51 -26.53 -2.34
N LYS A 10 -2.68 -26.89 -1.80
CA LYS A 10 -3.50 -28.00 -2.31
C LYS A 10 -4.57 -27.55 -3.29
N PHE A 11 -4.59 -26.26 -3.64
CA PHE A 11 -5.68 -25.73 -4.43
C PHE A 11 -5.59 -26.21 -5.89
N ARG A 12 -6.74 -26.52 -6.48
CA ARG A 12 -6.84 -27.17 -7.81
C ARG A 12 -6.26 -26.34 -8.97
N PHE A 13 -6.05 -25.05 -8.76
CA PHE A 13 -5.37 -24.14 -9.67
C PHE A 13 -4.60 -23.11 -8.85
N ASN A 14 -3.75 -22.31 -9.49
CA ASN A 14 -3.00 -21.26 -8.82
C ASN A 14 -3.96 -20.31 -8.05
N PRO A 15 -3.93 -20.28 -6.71
CA PRO A 15 -4.83 -19.44 -5.93
C PRO A 15 -4.57 -17.94 -6.12
N PHE A 16 -3.44 -17.57 -6.72
CA PHE A 16 -3.00 -16.22 -7.03
C PHE A 16 -3.14 -15.86 -8.52
N ASP A 17 -3.85 -16.66 -9.31
CA ASP A 17 -4.21 -16.33 -10.69
C ASP A 17 -5.42 -15.38 -10.69
N LEU A 18 -5.18 -14.12 -11.05
CA LEU A 18 -6.19 -13.06 -11.11
C LEU A 18 -7.36 -13.35 -12.06
N THR A 19 -7.21 -14.30 -12.99
CA THR A 19 -8.28 -14.71 -13.90
C THR A 19 -9.26 -15.72 -13.29
N LYS A 20 -9.01 -16.16 -12.05
CA LYS A 20 -9.80 -17.18 -11.34
C LYS A 20 -10.52 -16.59 -10.14
N VAL A 21 -11.60 -17.25 -9.72
CA VAL A 21 -12.34 -16.93 -8.50
C VAL A 21 -12.28 -18.10 -7.53
N TRP A 22 -12.25 -17.80 -6.24
CA TRP A 22 -12.44 -18.80 -5.21
C TRP A 22 -13.94 -19.05 -5.03
N SER A 23 -14.37 -20.30 -5.25
CA SER A 23 -15.78 -20.69 -5.18
C SER A 23 -16.39 -20.32 -3.81
N HIS A 24 -17.52 -19.62 -3.81
CA HIS A 24 -18.25 -19.29 -2.57
C HIS A 24 -18.74 -20.52 -1.82
N LYS A 25 -18.87 -21.68 -2.49
CA LYS A 25 -19.25 -22.95 -1.83
C LYS A 25 -18.12 -23.50 -0.95
N GLU A 26 -16.87 -23.29 -1.37
CA GLU A 26 -15.68 -23.78 -0.66
C GLU A 26 -15.15 -22.74 0.32
N TYR A 27 -15.18 -21.46 -0.08
CA TYR A 27 -14.73 -20.33 0.72
C TYR A 27 -15.88 -19.32 0.85
N PRO A 28 -16.77 -19.49 1.84
CA PRO A 28 -17.91 -18.60 2.01
C PRO A 28 -17.47 -17.16 2.31
N LEU A 29 -18.36 -16.22 2.01
CA LEU A 29 -18.16 -14.82 2.37
C LEU A 29 -18.27 -14.65 3.89
N ILE A 30 -17.35 -13.87 4.46
CA ILE A 30 -17.32 -13.56 5.89
C ILE A 30 -17.66 -12.07 6.02
N PRO A 31 -18.75 -11.70 6.72
CA PRO A 31 -19.08 -10.30 6.96
C PRO A 31 -17.98 -9.59 7.76
N VAL A 32 -17.57 -8.40 7.31
CA VAL A 32 -16.56 -7.55 7.99
C VAL A 32 -17.16 -6.24 8.48
N GLY A 33 -17.89 -5.52 7.62
CA GLY A 33 -18.44 -4.21 7.96
C GLY A 33 -19.27 -3.60 6.83
N LYS A 34 -19.52 -2.29 6.92
CA LYS A 34 -20.28 -1.51 5.92
C LYS A 34 -19.50 -0.26 5.52
N MET A 35 -19.50 0.05 4.23
CA MET A 35 -18.98 1.31 3.68
C MET A 35 -20.16 2.16 3.22
N VAL A 36 -20.19 3.43 3.60
CA VAL A 36 -21.29 4.36 3.27
C VAL A 36 -20.71 5.63 2.66
N LEU A 37 -21.19 6.01 1.48
CA LEU A 37 -20.85 7.26 0.81
C LEU A 37 -21.94 8.29 1.11
N ASN A 38 -21.62 9.31 1.92
CA ASN A 38 -22.61 10.26 2.46
C ASN A 38 -22.25 11.74 2.23
N ARG A 39 -21.22 12.03 1.43
CA ARG A 39 -20.77 13.38 1.13
C ARG A 39 -20.24 13.47 -0.30
N ASN A 40 -20.72 14.45 -1.06
CA ASN A 40 -20.17 14.78 -2.37
C ASN A 40 -18.91 15.65 -2.24
N PRO A 41 -17.98 15.59 -3.20
CA PRO A 41 -16.87 16.54 -3.29
C PRO A 41 -17.38 17.98 -3.40
N VAL A 42 -16.67 18.93 -2.78
CA VAL A 42 -16.93 20.36 -2.94
C VAL A 42 -16.22 20.89 -4.18
N ASN A 43 -14.98 20.47 -4.40
CA ASN A 43 -14.21 20.77 -5.61
C ASN A 43 -13.76 19.46 -6.27
N TYR A 44 -14.33 19.15 -7.43
CA TYR A 44 -14.04 17.92 -8.15
C TYR A 44 -12.55 17.78 -8.50
N PHE A 45 -11.90 18.84 -8.97
CA PHE A 45 -10.51 18.73 -9.37
C PHE A 45 -9.60 18.45 -8.17
N ALA A 46 -9.79 19.17 -7.06
CA ALA A 46 -8.96 19.01 -5.87
C ALA A 46 -9.20 17.69 -5.11
N GLU A 47 -10.45 17.18 -5.12
CA GLU A 47 -10.84 16.03 -4.30
C GLU A 47 -11.02 14.72 -5.10
N VAL A 48 -11.16 14.79 -6.43
CA VAL A 48 -11.38 13.62 -7.28
C VAL A 48 -10.25 13.48 -8.32
N GLU A 49 -10.02 14.51 -9.14
CA GLU A 49 -9.01 14.41 -10.21
C GLU A 49 -7.58 14.22 -9.64
N GLN A 50 -7.30 14.88 -8.54
CA GLN A 50 -6.02 14.78 -7.83
C GLN A 50 -5.92 13.59 -6.86
N LEU A 51 -6.97 12.80 -6.74
CA LEU A 51 -6.98 11.66 -5.83
C LEU A 51 -6.06 10.55 -6.35
N ALA A 52 -5.35 9.90 -5.43
CA ALA A 52 -4.37 8.87 -5.69
C ALA A 52 -4.56 7.66 -4.76
N PHE A 53 -4.73 6.47 -5.36
CA PHE A 53 -4.82 5.21 -4.62
C PHE A 53 -3.65 4.31 -4.97
N ASP A 54 -2.78 4.00 -4.01
CA ASP A 54 -1.67 3.07 -4.23
C ASP A 54 -1.93 1.72 -3.58
N PRO A 55 -1.90 0.60 -4.32
CA PRO A 55 -1.99 -0.73 -3.74
C PRO A 55 -0.88 -1.05 -2.74
N SER A 56 0.26 -0.35 -2.81
CA SER A 56 1.35 -0.46 -1.84
C SER A 56 1.04 0.17 -0.49
N ASN A 57 -0.01 0.99 -0.37
CA ASN A 57 -0.39 1.63 0.90
C ASN A 57 -1.21 0.66 1.76
N MET A 58 -0.53 -0.34 2.35
CA MET A 58 -1.13 -1.33 3.25
C MET A 58 -0.69 -1.07 4.71
N PRO A 59 -1.62 -0.96 5.67
CA PRO A 59 -1.27 -0.87 7.08
C PRO A 59 -0.85 -2.23 7.67
N PRO A 60 -0.19 -2.26 8.84
CA PRO A 60 0.17 -3.51 9.51
C PRO A 60 -1.03 -4.46 9.66
N GLY A 61 -0.81 -5.73 9.31
CA GLY A 61 -1.85 -6.78 9.29
C GLY A 61 -2.50 -7.02 7.92
N ILE A 62 -2.16 -6.22 6.89
CA ILE A 62 -2.58 -6.43 5.50
C ILE A 62 -1.31 -6.44 4.63
N GLU A 63 -1.11 -7.50 3.85
CA GLU A 63 0.10 -7.70 3.04
C GLU A 63 -0.26 -8.23 1.64
N PRO A 64 0.60 -8.01 0.61
CA PRO A 64 0.35 -8.49 -0.73
C PRO A 64 0.57 -10.01 -0.85
N SER A 65 -0.22 -10.65 -1.72
CA SER A 65 0.01 -12.03 -2.14
C SER A 65 1.04 -12.10 -3.29
N PRO A 66 1.57 -13.29 -3.64
CA PRO A 66 2.47 -13.45 -4.78
C PRO A 66 1.77 -13.41 -6.16
N ASP A 67 0.55 -12.88 -6.26
CA ASP A 67 -0.11 -12.61 -7.55
C ASP A 67 0.75 -11.66 -8.39
N LYS A 68 1.22 -12.15 -9.56
CA LYS A 68 2.11 -11.41 -10.45
C LYS A 68 1.53 -10.04 -10.87
N MET A 69 0.22 -9.93 -11.04
CA MET A 69 -0.44 -8.67 -11.38
C MET A 69 -0.43 -7.71 -10.20
N LEU A 70 -0.74 -8.20 -8.98
CA LEU A 70 -0.64 -7.37 -7.78
C LEU A 70 0.79 -6.87 -7.57
N GLN A 71 1.79 -7.74 -7.73
CA GLN A 71 3.20 -7.38 -7.59
C GLN A 71 3.60 -6.21 -8.52
N GLY A 72 3.16 -6.22 -9.78
CA GLY A 72 3.39 -5.09 -10.70
C GLY A 72 2.67 -3.79 -10.28
N ARG A 73 1.52 -3.91 -9.62
CA ARG A 73 0.72 -2.76 -9.13
C ARG A 73 1.33 -2.08 -7.90
N LEU A 74 2.10 -2.81 -7.09
CA LEU A 74 2.81 -2.24 -5.93
C LEU A 74 3.80 -1.14 -6.37
N PHE A 75 4.40 -1.29 -7.55
CA PHE A 75 5.34 -0.31 -8.11
C PHE A 75 4.63 0.77 -8.96
N SER A 76 3.77 0.34 -9.89
CA SER A 76 3.29 1.21 -10.97
C SER A 76 2.44 2.40 -10.51
N TYR A 77 1.68 2.26 -9.42
CA TYR A 77 0.79 3.33 -8.96
C TYR A 77 1.56 4.49 -8.33
N PRO A 78 2.45 4.26 -7.34
CA PRO A 78 3.30 5.34 -6.84
C PRO A 78 4.17 5.97 -7.94
N ASP A 79 4.63 5.18 -8.91
CA ASP A 79 5.40 5.68 -10.06
C ASP A 79 4.58 6.66 -10.92
N THR A 80 3.41 6.23 -11.40
CA THR A 80 2.57 7.09 -12.24
C THR A 80 2.05 8.31 -11.47
N HIS A 81 1.80 8.21 -10.16
CA HIS A 81 1.37 9.36 -9.35
C HIS A 81 2.46 10.41 -9.21
N ARG A 82 3.73 10.01 -9.05
CA ARG A 82 4.85 10.97 -9.04
C ARG A 82 4.97 11.73 -10.35
N HIS A 83 4.66 11.09 -11.47
CA HIS A 83 4.62 11.73 -12.78
C HIS A 83 3.38 12.64 -12.95
N ARG A 84 2.18 12.11 -12.69
CA ARG A 84 0.89 12.76 -12.94
C ARG A 84 0.61 13.95 -12.01
N LEU A 85 0.93 13.81 -10.72
CA LEU A 85 0.58 14.76 -9.67
C LEU A 85 1.81 15.47 -9.07
N GLY A 86 3.01 14.92 -9.29
CA GLY A 86 4.27 15.43 -8.77
C GLY A 86 4.83 14.59 -7.62
N ALA A 87 6.13 14.78 -7.34
CA ALA A 87 6.85 13.97 -6.34
C ALA A 87 6.22 14.01 -4.94
N ASN A 88 5.65 15.16 -4.56
CA ASN A 88 5.02 15.40 -3.26
C ASN A 88 3.49 15.23 -3.27
N TYR A 89 2.90 14.44 -4.19
CA TYR A 89 1.44 14.28 -4.30
C TYR A 89 0.74 13.78 -3.03
N LEU A 90 1.45 13.05 -2.15
CA LEU A 90 0.95 12.62 -0.85
C LEU A 90 0.72 13.78 0.13
N GLN A 91 1.22 14.99 -0.18
CA GLN A 91 0.96 16.20 0.60
C GLN A 91 -0.34 16.91 0.17
N LEU A 92 -0.96 16.50 -0.95
CA LEU A 92 -2.27 17.02 -1.36
C LEU A 92 -3.33 16.66 -0.31
N PRO A 93 -4.25 17.57 0.06
CA PRO A 93 -5.17 17.34 1.19
C PRO A 93 -5.97 16.04 1.12
N VAL A 94 -6.40 15.61 -0.07
CA VAL A 94 -7.20 14.40 -0.25
C VAL A 94 -6.37 13.10 -0.15
N ASN A 95 -5.06 13.18 -0.38
CA ASN A 95 -4.13 12.05 -0.34
C ASN A 95 -3.34 11.97 0.99
N CYS A 96 -3.35 13.06 1.77
CA CYS A 96 -2.62 13.16 3.02
C CYS A 96 -3.16 12.15 4.05
N PRO A 97 -2.30 11.35 4.70
CA PRO A 97 -2.71 10.43 5.76
C PRO A 97 -3.01 11.19 7.07
N PHE A 98 -4.01 12.06 7.05
CA PHE A 98 -4.31 13.03 8.12
C PHE A 98 -4.64 12.41 9.49
N LYS A 99 -4.95 11.11 9.55
CA LYS A 99 -5.18 10.36 10.80
C LYS A 99 -3.91 9.75 11.39
N ALA A 100 -2.77 9.88 10.72
CA ALA A 100 -1.49 9.39 11.18
C ALA A 100 -0.48 10.54 11.31
N ARG A 101 0.56 10.34 12.12
CA ARG A 101 1.71 11.25 12.16
C ARG A 101 2.76 10.75 11.17
N VAL A 102 2.95 11.46 10.07
CA VAL A 102 4.04 11.20 9.13
C VAL A 102 5.34 11.73 9.72
N SER A 103 6.30 10.85 9.97
CA SER A 103 7.61 11.23 10.52
C SER A 103 8.67 10.28 9.98
N ASN A 104 9.57 10.80 9.15
CA ASN A 104 10.53 9.98 8.41
C ASN A 104 11.74 10.84 7.96
N TYR A 105 12.57 10.27 7.09
CA TYR A 105 13.80 10.90 6.62
C TYR A 105 13.71 11.50 5.20
N GLN A 106 12.51 11.48 4.59
CA GLN A 106 12.30 12.11 3.28
C GLN A 106 12.22 13.63 3.42
N ARG A 107 12.79 14.36 2.45
CA ARG A 107 12.85 15.83 2.43
C ARG A 107 12.70 16.35 0.99
N ASP A 108 12.38 17.63 0.90
CA ASP A 108 12.43 18.46 -0.29
C ASP A 108 11.43 18.02 -1.39
N GLY A 109 11.86 18.04 -2.66
CA GLY A 109 11.02 17.79 -3.82
C GLY A 109 10.20 19.02 -4.27
N PRO A 110 9.77 19.05 -5.54
CA PRO A 110 8.94 20.12 -6.07
C PRO A 110 7.63 20.25 -5.29
N MET A 111 7.14 21.48 -5.13
CA MET A 111 5.89 21.80 -4.43
C MET A 111 5.81 21.19 -3.01
N CYS A 112 6.89 21.29 -2.23
CA CYS A 112 6.86 20.94 -0.80
C CYS A 112 5.93 21.93 -0.07
N MET A 113 4.79 21.45 0.42
CA MET A 113 3.66 22.28 0.89
C MET A 113 3.72 22.64 2.38
N PHE A 114 4.36 21.79 3.19
CA PHE A 114 4.44 21.97 4.65
C PHE A 114 5.81 22.53 5.08
N ASP A 115 6.16 22.36 6.34
CA ASP A 115 7.45 22.80 6.92
C ASP A 115 8.64 21.88 6.58
N ASN A 116 8.44 20.88 5.70
CA ASN A 116 9.46 19.89 5.32
C ASN A 116 10.09 19.14 6.51
N GLN A 117 9.32 18.91 7.59
CA GLN A 117 9.78 18.32 8.86
C GLN A 117 10.82 19.18 9.63
N GLY A 118 10.93 20.46 9.28
CA GLY A 118 11.75 21.45 9.99
C GLY A 118 13.22 21.06 10.12
N GLY A 119 13.81 21.37 11.28
CA GLY A 119 15.21 21.08 11.61
C GLY A 119 15.48 19.66 12.10
N ALA A 120 14.55 18.72 11.93
CA ALA A 120 14.74 17.34 12.39
C ALA A 120 15.87 16.64 11.62
N PRO A 121 16.73 15.83 12.27
CA PRO A 121 17.77 15.05 11.59
C PRO A 121 17.22 14.26 10.41
N ASN A 122 17.89 14.33 9.26
CA ASN A 122 17.42 13.79 7.98
C ASN A 122 18.16 12.52 7.53
N TYR A 123 18.88 11.86 8.44
CA TYR A 123 19.58 10.60 8.17
C TYR A 123 19.30 9.54 9.25
N TYR A 124 19.35 8.27 8.86
CA TYR A 124 19.15 7.12 9.74
C TYR A 124 20.24 6.07 9.50
N PRO A 125 20.81 5.45 10.56
CA PRO A 125 20.57 5.72 11.99
C PRO A 125 21.21 7.04 12.45
N ASN A 126 20.69 7.65 13.52
CA ASN A 126 21.25 8.86 14.14
C ASN A 126 21.23 8.79 15.68
N ARG A 127 21.83 9.79 16.33
CA ARG A 127 21.91 9.90 17.81
C ARG A 127 21.15 11.10 18.36
N PHE A 128 20.20 11.64 17.61
CA PHE A 128 19.56 12.93 17.88
C PHE A 128 18.04 12.82 18.03
N SER A 129 17.56 11.64 18.48
CA SER A 129 16.14 11.37 18.78
C SER A 129 15.18 11.62 17.61
N ALA A 130 15.64 11.43 16.38
CA ALA A 130 14.77 11.45 15.20
C ALA A 130 13.93 10.14 15.09
N PRO A 131 13.03 10.02 14.10
CA PRO A 131 12.09 8.89 14.03
C PRO A 131 12.77 7.51 14.01
N GLU A 132 12.30 6.60 14.85
CA GLU A 132 12.81 5.23 14.94
C GLU A 132 11.91 4.22 14.22
N THR A 133 12.51 3.10 13.81
CA THR A 133 11.75 1.96 13.28
C THR A 133 10.97 1.25 14.40
N GLN A 134 9.84 0.62 14.06
CA GLN A 134 8.98 -0.08 15.00
C GLN A 134 9.00 -1.59 14.72
N PRO A 135 9.79 -2.39 15.47
CA PRO A 135 9.98 -3.82 15.19
C PRO A 135 8.70 -4.66 15.23
N GLN A 136 7.68 -4.20 15.96
CA GLN A 136 6.38 -4.88 16.06
C GLN A 136 5.56 -4.86 14.76
N PHE A 137 5.96 -4.07 13.75
CA PHE A 137 5.26 -3.93 12.48
C PHE A 137 6.03 -4.52 11.29
N VAL A 138 7.03 -5.38 11.56
CA VAL A 138 7.77 -6.10 10.51
C VAL A 138 6.82 -7.08 9.80
N GLU A 139 7.02 -7.22 8.49
CA GLU A 139 6.20 -8.05 7.60
C GLU A 139 6.29 -9.54 7.95
N SER A 140 5.28 -10.29 7.52
CA SER A 140 5.25 -11.73 7.66
C SER A 140 6.39 -12.41 6.87
N LYS A 141 6.96 -13.46 7.46
CA LYS A 141 8.01 -14.26 6.81
C LYS A 141 7.38 -15.49 6.18
N PHE A 142 7.69 -15.75 4.91
CA PHE A 142 7.26 -16.94 4.19
C PHE A 142 8.45 -17.61 3.48
N LYS A 143 8.30 -18.88 3.14
CA LYS A 143 9.32 -19.63 2.40
C LYS A 143 9.07 -19.52 0.91
N VAL A 144 10.15 -19.37 0.15
CA VAL A 144 10.13 -19.38 -1.32
C VAL A 144 10.99 -20.55 -1.78
N SER A 145 10.53 -21.25 -2.81
CA SER A 145 11.27 -22.34 -3.47
C SER A 145 11.31 -22.08 -4.97
N ALA A 146 12.17 -22.84 -5.66
CA ALA A 146 12.45 -22.75 -7.10
C ALA A 146 13.37 -21.59 -7.54
N ASP A 147 13.73 -21.61 -8.82
CA ASP A 147 14.71 -20.73 -9.44
C ASP A 147 14.13 -19.34 -9.78
N VAL A 148 15.00 -18.33 -9.82
CA VAL A 148 14.61 -16.98 -10.24
C VAL A 148 14.60 -16.91 -11.78
N VAL A 149 13.45 -17.24 -12.38
CA VAL A 149 13.25 -17.23 -13.84
C VAL A 149 11.88 -16.66 -14.23
N ARG A 150 11.69 -16.36 -15.51
CA ARG A 150 10.39 -16.00 -16.07
C ARG A 150 9.59 -17.27 -16.35
N TYR A 151 8.79 -17.69 -15.38
CA TYR A 151 7.86 -18.81 -15.56
C TYR A 151 6.73 -18.41 -16.52
N ASN A 152 6.63 -19.15 -17.62
CA ASN A 152 5.55 -19.06 -18.61
C ASN A 152 4.20 -19.44 -18.01
#